data_AF-A0A954K6V0-F1
#
_entry.id   AF-A0A954K6V0-F1
#
_cell.length_a   1.000
_cell.length_b   1.000
_cell.length_c   1.000
_cell.angle_alpha   90.00
_cell.angle_beta   90.00
_cell.angle_gamma   90.00
#
_symmetry.space_group_name_H-M   'P 1'
#
loop_
_entity.id
_entity.type
_entity.pdbx_description
1 polymer ?
#
loop_
_entity_poly.entity_id
_entity_poly.type
_entity_poly.pdbx_seq_one_letter_code
_entity_poly.pdbx_strand_id
1 'polypeptide(L)'
;MECIDFCLFGVYGVDQGGQILVEEQDSCKKGCPACSRVCPENAIIFPGHKTPGIAGADGEVAGLKIDLSKLFGAPDALEMAARERDVELVADGREAVGMTVGIPQRTKISKETSDELDDLIDSLDALDL
;
A
#
# COMPACT_ATOMS: atom_id res chain seq x y z
N MET A 1 -9.78 -1.51 -5.01
CA MET A 1 -9.73 -0.02 -4.96
C MET A 1 -8.99 0.39 -3.70
N GLU A 2 -7.69 0.15 -3.65
CA GLU A 2 -6.97 0.09 -2.36
C GLU A 2 -6.47 1.45 -1.84
N CYS A 3 -6.20 2.40 -2.74
CA CYS A 3 -5.64 3.71 -2.37
C CYS A 3 -6.68 4.77 -1.96
N ILE A 4 -7.94 4.63 -2.39
CA ILE A 4 -9.05 5.52 -2.00
C ILE A 4 -9.40 5.33 -0.53
N ASP A 5 -9.68 4.09 -0.13
CA ASP A 5 -10.06 3.73 1.25
C ASP A 5 -8.92 4.00 2.24
N PHE A 6 -7.68 4.03 1.75
CA PHE A 6 -6.50 4.32 2.55
C PHE A 6 -6.38 5.80 2.94
N CYS A 7 -6.87 6.73 2.11
CA CYS A 7 -6.76 8.16 2.38
C CYS A 7 -7.84 8.63 3.36
N LEU A 8 -7.45 8.80 4.63
CA LEU A 8 -8.39 9.20 5.70
C LEU A 8 -8.65 10.71 5.81
N PHE A 9 -8.20 11.48 4.82
CA PHE A 9 -8.43 12.93 4.72
C PHE A 9 -9.57 13.30 3.76
N GLY A 10 -10.23 12.31 3.14
CA GLY A 10 -11.43 12.55 2.32
C GLY A 10 -11.16 13.20 0.95
N VAL A 11 -9.95 13.02 0.41
CA VAL A 11 -9.56 13.61 -0.89
C VAL A 11 -10.28 12.95 -2.07
N TYR A 12 -10.49 11.63 -1.98
CA TYR A 12 -11.00 10.82 -3.07
C TYR A 12 -12.43 10.35 -2.78
N GLY A 13 -13.26 10.32 -3.83
CA GLY A 13 -14.60 9.77 -3.81
C GLY A 13 -14.84 8.83 -5.00
N VAL A 14 -16.07 8.33 -5.11
CA VAL A 14 -16.52 7.49 -6.23
C VAL A 14 -17.78 8.07 -6.85
N ASP A 15 -17.82 8.15 -8.18
CA ASP A 15 -19.02 8.60 -8.88
C ASP A 15 -20.09 7.50 -8.97
N GLN A 16 -21.24 7.83 -9.57
CA GLN A 16 -22.34 6.87 -9.77
C GLN A 16 -21.98 5.68 -10.68
N GLY A 17 -20.92 5.82 -11.49
CA GLY A 17 -20.36 4.77 -12.33
C GLY A 17 -19.25 3.96 -11.67
N GLY A 18 -18.91 4.26 -10.41
CA GLY A 18 -17.82 3.60 -9.67
C GLY A 18 -16.42 4.04 -10.10
N GLN A 19 -16.28 5.16 -10.80
CA GLN A 19 -14.98 5.73 -11.13
C GLN A 19 -14.47 6.59 -9.97
N ILE A 20 -13.16 6.48 -9.71
CA ILE A 20 -12.49 7.29 -8.68
C ILE A 20 -12.40 8.72 -9.20
N LEU A 21 -12.79 9.68 -8.36
CA LEU A 21 -12.60 11.09 -8.61
C LEU A 21 -11.98 11.80 -7.40
N VAL A 22 -11.37 12.95 -7.64
CA VAL A 22 -10.88 13.84 -6.59
C VAL A 22 -12.03 14.77 -6.21
N GLU A 23 -12.57 14.60 -5.00
CA GLU A 23 -13.68 15.41 -4.49
C GLU A 23 -13.19 16.65 -3.75
N GLU A 24 -12.17 16.48 -2.91
CA GLU A 24 -11.67 17.54 -2.03
C GLU A 24 -10.14 17.62 -2.10
N GLN A 25 -9.63 18.17 -3.20
CA GLN A 25 -8.17 18.26 -3.45
C GLN A 25 -7.43 19.01 -2.34
N ASP A 26 -8.08 20.00 -1.70
CA ASP A 26 -7.48 20.86 -0.69
C ASP A 26 -7.34 20.16 0.68
N SER A 27 -8.02 19.02 0.88
CA SER A 27 -7.84 18.18 2.06
C SER A 27 -6.58 17.31 1.99
N CYS A 28 -5.89 17.27 0.85
CA CYS A 28 -4.63 16.54 0.71
C CYS A 28 -3.52 17.17 1.57
N LYS A 29 -2.91 16.36 2.44
CA LYS A 29 -1.81 16.84 3.30
C LYS A 29 -0.53 17.02 2.48
N LYS A 30 0.03 18.23 2.55
CA LYS A 30 1.21 18.62 1.78
C LYS A 30 2.40 17.73 2.14
N GLY A 31 2.90 17.00 1.16
CA GLY A 31 4.08 16.16 1.33
C GLY A 31 3.80 14.77 1.91
N CYS A 32 2.53 14.34 2.01
CA CYS A 32 2.17 12.98 2.43
C CYS A 32 2.04 12.03 1.21
N PRO A 33 3.01 11.13 0.95
CA PRO A 33 2.97 10.25 -0.22
C PRO A 33 2.26 8.91 0.06
N ALA A 34 1.65 8.75 1.23
CA ALA A 34 1.21 7.46 1.75
C ALA A 34 0.26 6.71 0.79
N CYS A 35 -0.71 7.41 0.20
CA CYS A 35 -1.66 6.83 -0.76
C CYS A 35 -1.01 6.35 -2.08
N SER A 36 0.10 6.95 -2.53
CA SER A 36 0.83 6.48 -3.73
C SER A 36 1.52 5.13 -3.52
N ARG A 37 1.94 4.83 -2.28
CA ARG A 37 2.62 3.57 -1.96
C ARG A 37 1.70 2.38 -2.17
N VAL A 38 0.45 2.52 -1.74
CA VAL A 38 -0.60 1.49 -1.79
C VAL A 38 -1.44 1.52 -3.08
N CYS A 39 -1.18 2.46 -3.99
CA CYS A 39 -1.86 2.49 -5.28
C CYS A 39 -1.28 1.39 -6.19
N PRO A 40 -2.08 0.40 -6.64
CA PRO A 40 -1.60 -0.68 -7.49
C PRO A 40 -1.21 -0.15 -8.88
N GLU A 41 -2.01 0.76 -9.44
CA GLU A 41 -1.80 1.36 -10.76
C GLU A 41 -0.76 2.50 -10.76
N ASN A 42 -0.19 2.85 -9.60
CA ASN A 42 0.74 3.95 -9.43
C ASN A 42 0.25 5.30 -10.01
N ALA A 43 -1.07 5.55 -9.95
CA ALA A 43 -1.72 6.70 -10.56
C ALA A 43 -1.49 8.03 -9.81
N ILE A 44 -1.01 7.97 -8.55
CA ILE A 44 -0.79 9.13 -7.69
C ILE A 44 0.71 9.42 -7.65
N ILE A 45 1.11 10.60 -8.13
CA ILE A 45 2.52 10.97 -8.33
C ILE A 45 2.86 12.22 -7.50
N PHE A 46 4.02 12.19 -6.85
CA PHE A 46 4.59 13.32 -6.11
C PHE A 46 5.96 13.69 -6.70
N PRO A 47 6.03 14.60 -7.69
CA PRO A 47 7.27 14.86 -8.45
C PRO A 47 8.49 15.29 -7.63
N GLY A 48 8.27 15.96 -6.50
CA GLY A 48 9.34 16.40 -5.59
C GLY A 48 9.79 15.33 -4.58
N HIS A 49 9.22 14.12 -4.63
CA HIS A 49 9.54 13.07 -3.67
C HIS A 49 10.88 12.39 -3.97
N LYS A 50 11.61 12.00 -2.92
CA LYS A 50 12.96 11.43 -3.05
C LYS A 50 12.98 10.04 -3.69
N THR A 51 11.90 9.29 -3.55
CA THR A 51 11.76 7.94 -4.13
C THR A 51 11.31 8.05 -5.60
N PRO A 52 12.10 7.58 -6.58
CA PRO A 52 11.79 7.73 -8.00
C PRO A 52 10.42 7.17 -8.42
N GLY A 53 10.02 6.01 -7.88
CA GLY A 53 8.72 5.41 -8.20
C GLY A 53 7.51 6.21 -7.73
N ILE A 54 7.65 6.96 -6.63
CA ILE A 54 6.63 7.90 -6.13
C ILE A 54 6.67 9.21 -6.93
N ALA A 55 7.84 9.59 -7.44
CA ALA A 55 8.05 10.76 -8.28
C ALA A 55 7.64 10.56 -9.75
N GLY A 56 7.14 9.37 -10.12
CA GLY A 56 6.65 9.08 -11.47
C GLY A 56 7.76 8.76 -12.48
N ALA A 57 8.90 8.22 -12.03
CA ALA A 57 9.95 7.76 -12.93
C ALA A 57 9.46 6.59 -13.80
N ASP A 58 9.87 6.59 -15.08
CA ASP A 58 9.57 5.51 -16.03
C ASP A 58 10.25 4.21 -15.58
N GLY A 59 9.44 3.17 -15.36
CA GLY A 59 9.89 1.87 -14.91
C GLY A 59 8.78 1.09 -14.21
N GLU A 60 8.84 -0.24 -14.30
CA GLU A 60 7.85 -1.18 -13.77
C GLU A 60 7.91 -1.29 -12.23
N VAL A 61 7.82 -0.16 -11.53
CA VAL A 61 7.64 -0.13 -10.07
C VAL A 61 6.22 -0.54 -9.67
N ALA A 62 5.28 -0.66 -10.62
CA ALA A 62 3.92 -1.09 -10.37
C ALA A 62 3.81 -2.63 -10.25
N GLY A 63 4.50 -3.39 -11.10
CA GLY A 63 4.45 -4.86 -11.13
C GLY A 63 5.44 -5.56 -10.20
N LEU A 64 6.55 -4.90 -9.83
CA LEU A 64 7.60 -5.46 -8.96
C LEU A 64 7.41 -5.10 -7.47
N LYS A 65 6.22 -4.64 -7.06
CA LYS A 65 5.83 -4.49 -5.65
C LYS A 65 5.48 -5.83 -4.98
N ILE A 66 5.78 -6.97 -5.63
CA ILE A 66 5.84 -8.26 -4.94
C ILE A 66 7.10 -8.28 -4.09
N ASP A 67 6.94 -7.81 -2.85
CA ASP A 67 7.65 -8.22 -1.63
C ASP A 67 9.18 -8.44 -1.72
N LEU A 68 9.87 -7.64 -2.54
CA LEU A 68 11.33 -7.48 -2.40
C LEU A 68 11.70 -7.08 -0.96
N SER A 69 10.82 -6.34 -0.27
CA SER A 69 10.96 -6.03 1.16
C SER A 69 11.00 -7.28 2.05
N LYS A 70 10.14 -8.28 1.82
CA LYS A 70 10.23 -9.57 2.53
C LYS A 70 11.44 -10.41 2.12
N LEU A 71 11.90 -10.28 0.87
CA LEU A 71 13.10 -10.97 0.40
C LEU A 71 14.40 -10.38 0.98
N PHE A 72 14.43 -9.08 1.23
CA PHE A 72 15.65 -8.34 1.61
C PHE A 72 15.58 -7.65 2.99
N GLY A 73 14.54 -7.90 3.78
CA GLY A 73 14.38 -7.36 5.15
C GLY A 73 14.11 -5.86 5.21
N ALA A 74 13.63 -5.25 4.13
CA ALA A 74 13.21 -3.85 4.12
C ALA A 74 11.77 -3.72 4.68
N PRO A 75 11.39 -2.55 5.24
CA PRO A 75 10.03 -2.34 5.73
C PRO A 75 8.99 -2.55 4.63
N ASP A 76 7.84 -3.14 4.99
CA ASP A 76 6.73 -3.35 4.08
C ASP A 76 6.21 -2.00 3.57
N ALA A 77 5.89 -1.91 2.27
CA ALA A 77 5.40 -0.69 1.65
C ALA A 77 4.10 -0.20 2.31
N LEU A 78 3.28 -1.14 2.78
CA LEU A 78 2.04 -0.87 3.48
C LEU A 78 2.29 -0.32 4.90
N GLU A 79 3.24 -0.88 5.64
CA GLU A 79 3.65 -0.35 6.95
C GLU A 79 4.22 1.07 6.85
N MET A 80 5.06 1.32 5.84
CA MET A 80 5.57 2.66 5.57
C MET A 80 4.44 3.63 5.22
N ALA A 81 3.49 3.21 4.39
CA ALA A 81 2.33 4.03 4.06
C ALA A 81 1.51 4.37 5.32
N ALA A 82 1.20 3.37 6.15
CA ALA A 82 0.43 3.58 7.38
C ALA A 82 1.14 4.56 8.32
N ARG A 83 2.46 4.40 8.50
CA ARG A 83 3.27 5.32 9.31
C ARG A 83 3.25 6.75 8.76
N GLU A 84 3.42 6.95 7.46
CA GLU A 84 3.39 8.28 6.86
C GLU A 84 2.02 8.95 7.00
N ARG A 85 0.94 8.20 6.83
CA ARG A 85 -0.43 8.70 7.03
C ARG A 85 -0.65 9.10 8.48
N ASP A 86 -0.22 8.26 9.43
CA ASP A 86 -0.46 8.47 10.85
C ASP A 86 0.32 9.67 11.40
N VAL A 87 1.53 9.95 10.87
CA VAL A 87 2.26 11.19 11.17
C VAL A 87 1.39 12.41 10.87
N GLU A 88 0.72 12.43 9.73
CA GLU A 88 -0.14 13.54 9.33
C GLU A 88 -1.47 13.56 10.10
N LEU A 89 -2.02 12.41 10.49
CA LEU A 89 -3.20 12.35 11.36
C LEU A 89 -2.90 13.01 12.70
N VAL A 90 -1.77 12.65 13.31
CA VAL A 90 -1.33 13.23 14.59
C VAL A 90 -1.05 14.73 14.45
N ALA A 91 -0.42 15.15 13.35
CA ALA A 91 -0.19 16.57 13.07
C ALA A 91 -1.51 17.36 12.92
N ASP A 92 -2.57 16.71 12.45
CA ASP A 92 -3.93 17.26 12.32
C ASP A 92 -4.76 17.17 13.62
N GLY A 93 -4.17 16.68 14.72
CA GLY A 93 -4.83 16.51 16.01
C GLY A 93 -5.74 15.28 16.12
N ARG A 94 -5.60 14.32 15.21
CA ARG A 94 -6.32 13.03 15.20
C ARG A 94 -5.44 11.92 15.78
N GLU A 95 -6.06 10.82 16.19
CA GLU A 95 -5.33 9.64 16.67
C GLU A 95 -4.72 8.83 15.51
N ALA A 96 -3.54 8.24 15.75
CA ALA A 96 -2.94 7.28 14.83
C ALA A 96 -3.76 5.98 14.82
N VAL A 97 -4.02 5.45 13.63
CA VAL A 97 -4.90 4.27 13.45
C VAL A 97 -4.12 3.00 13.07
N GLY A 98 -2.83 3.13 12.77
CA GLY A 98 -1.93 2.06 12.42
C GLY A 98 -2.45 1.23 11.25
N MET A 99 -2.25 -0.09 11.36
CA MET A 99 -2.63 -1.03 10.29
C MET A 99 -4.11 -1.41 10.28
N THR A 100 -4.95 -0.78 11.12
CA THR A 100 -6.31 -1.25 11.37
C THR A 100 -7.38 -0.61 10.49
N VAL A 101 -7.11 0.57 9.93
CA VAL A 101 -8.09 1.37 9.15
C VAL A 101 -7.55 1.68 7.76
N GLY A 102 -8.43 1.56 6.75
CA GLY A 102 -8.13 1.91 5.36
C GLY A 102 -7.12 0.97 4.69
N ILE A 103 -6.84 -0.18 5.30
CA ILE A 103 -5.98 -1.21 4.74
C ILE A 103 -6.84 -2.28 4.09
N PRO A 104 -6.63 -2.59 2.80
CA PRO A 104 -7.31 -3.69 2.14
C PRO A 104 -7.01 -4.98 2.89
N GLN A 105 -8.05 -5.71 3.29
CA GLN A 105 -7.85 -7.10 3.71
C GLN A 105 -7.38 -7.84 2.46
N ARG A 106 -6.12 -8.31 2.45
CA ARG A 106 -5.62 -9.25 1.43
C ARG A 106 -6.68 -10.33 1.31
N THR A 107 -7.41 -10.35 0.20
CA THR A 107 -8.34 -11.44 -0.11
C THR A 107 -7.54 -12.71 0.07
N LYS A 108 -7.99 -13.51 1.04
CA LYS A 108 -7.38 -14.73 1.54
C LYS A 108 -6.52 -15.39 0.47
N ILE A 109 -5.22 -15.57 0.75
CA ILE A 109 -4.52 -16.76 0.26
C ILE A 109 -5.51 -17.89 0.51
N SER A 110 -6.00 -18.55 -0.55
CA SER A 110 -6.95 -19.64 -0.35
C SER A 110 -6.30 -20.61 0.61
N LYS A 111 -7.06 -21.17 1.55
CA LYS A 111 -6.49 -22.13 2.50
C LYS A 111 -5.69 -23.22 1.76
N GLU A 112 -6.17 -23.61 0.59
CA GLU A 112 -5.51 -24.50 -0.37
C GLU A 112 -4.10 -24.06 -0.79
N THR A 113 -3.86 -22.76 -1.06
CA THR A 113 -2.53 -22.28 -1.46
C THR A 113 -1.55 -22.12 -0.30
N SER A 114 -2.05 -21.99 0.94
CA SER A 114 -1.22 -22.04 2.14
C SER A 114 -0.82 -23.49 2.45
N ASP A 115 -1.79 -24.40 2.41
CA ASP A 115 -1.58 -25.82 2.69
C ASP A 115 -0.59 -26.44 1.66
N GLU A 116 -0.68 -26.06 0.37
CA GLU A 116 0.26 -26.49 -0.66
C GLU A 116 1.70 -25.99 -0.43
N LEU A 117 1.85 -24.78 0.14
CA LEU A 117 3.17 -24.22 0.44
C LEU A 117 3.82 -24.94 1.64
N ASP A 118 3.03 -25.27 2.66
CA ASP A 118 3.48 -26.03 3.82
C ASP A 118 3.92 -27.46 3.41
N ASP A 119 3.14 -28.12 2.55
CA ASP A 119 3.49 -29.44 1.99
C ASP A 119 4.81 -29.42 1.20
N LEU A 120 5.06 -28.35 0.44
CA LEU A 120 6.32 -28.17 -0.30
C LEU A 120 7.52 -27.98 0.64
N ILE A 121 7.35 -27.24 1.74
CA ILE A 121 8.40 -27.01 2.75
C ILE A 121 8.75 -28.33 3.45
N ASP A 122 7.73 -29.08 3.89
CA ASP A 122 7.91 -30.39 4.52
C ASP A 122 8.59 -31.39 3.57
N SER A 123 8.28 -31.32 2.26
CA SER A 123 8.96 -32.14 1.26
C SER A 123 10.45 -31.79 1.09
N LEU A 124 10.81 -30.51 1.26
CA LEU A 124 12.18 -30.03 1.13
C LEU A 124 13.02 -30.45 2.35
N ASP A 125 12.45 -30.36 3.55
CA ASP A 125 13.06 -30.84 4.80
C ASP A 125 13.17 -32.38 4.83
N ALA A 126 12.25 -33.08 4.17
CA ALA A 126 12.33 -34.54 4.00
C ALA A 126 13.40 -34.98 2.97
N LEU A 127 13.82 -34.07 2.09
CA LEU A 127 14.87 -34.28 1.09
C LEU A 127 16.28 -33.94 1.61
N ASP A 128 16.44 -33.66 2.91
CA ASP A 128 17.72 -33.35 3.56
C ASP A 128 18.79 -34.40 3.21
N LEU A 129 19.79 -33.93 2.45
CA LEU A 129 20.93 -34.68 1.90
C LEU A 129 22.21 -34.13 2.54
#